data_AF-A0AAU9TD70-F1
#
_entry.id   AF-A0AAU9TD70-F1
#
_cell.length_a   1.000
_cell.length_b   1.000
_cell.length_c   1.000
_cell.angle_alpha   90.00
_cell.angle_beta   90.00
_cell.angle_gamma   90.00
#
_symmetry.space_group_name_H-M   'P 1'
#
loop_
_entity.id
_entity.type
_entity.pdbx_description
1 polymer ?
#
loop_
_entity_poly.entity_id
_entity_poly.type
_entity_poly.pdbx_seq_one_letter_code
_entity_poly.pdbx_strand_id
1 'polypeptide(L)'
;MKQTLQGFTVIANLITRKSSAYQTGMSCMDAWIKRCLPTDGQKLVQQQIGGARALMRFLCTNETALRKDFLKELTCWALVSPDWSHCVDELQIAAREISERSNHIIYFNKNAELCCARDSFMSCVALAGRACSPSAGNLLRRMAWVLAQDVAACSAQARAYCSASLTQITPILTAMSGVLLYPPRI
;
A
#
# COMPACT_ATOMS: atom_id res chain seq x y z
N MET A 1 15.61 5.93 -1.72
CA MET A 1 14.29 5.54 -2.26
C MET A 1 13.18 6.53 -1.88
N LYS A 2 13.46 7.84 -1.80
CA LYS A 2 12.52 8.86 -1.29
C LYS A 2 12.08 9.88 -2.36
N GLN A 3 12.34 9.61 -3.64
CA GLN A 3 12.24 10.61 -4.71
C GLN A 3 11.38 10.22 -5.93
N THR A 4 10.63 9.11 -5.90
CA THR A 4 9.84 8.67 -7.07
C THR A 4 8.35 9.03 -6.99
N LEU A 5 7.90 9.73 -5.95
CA LEU A 5 6.46 9.97 -5.71
C LEU A 5 6.08 11.45 -5.45
N GLN A 6 6.92 12.41 -5.82
CA GLN A 6 6.58 13.83 -5.75
C GLN A 6 6.49 14.44 -7.14
N GLY A 7 5.25 14.77 -7.57
CA GLY A 7 5.02 15.53 -8.78
C GLY A 7 3.61 15.38 -9.35
N PHE A 8 2.57 15.87 -8.64
CA PHE A 8 1.18 15.86 -9.11
C PHE A 8 0.63 17.26 -9.34
N THR A 9 0.72 17.76 -10.58
CA THR A 9 -0.22 18.77 -11.12
C THR A 9 -0.20 18.78 -12.66
N VAL A 10 -1.38 18.99 -13.29
CA VAL A 10 -1.75 19.05 -14.73
C VAL A 10 -1.86 17.65 -15.39
N ILE A 11 -3.02 17.29 -15.98
CA ILE A 11 -3.49 15.87 -15.90
C ILE A 11 -3.74 15.13 -17.25
N ALA A 12 -3.78 15.75 -18.43
CA ALA A 12 -3.94 15.01 -19.71
C ALA A 12 -2.66 14.93 -20.56
N ASN A 13 -2.05 16.07 -20.93
CA ASN A 13 -0.75 16.14 -21.63
C ASN A 13 0.42 15.62 -20.77
N LEU A 14 0.19 15.50 -19.48
CA LEU A 14 1.17 15.04 -18.51
C LEU A 14 1.17 13.53 -18.35
N ILE A 15 0.09 12.82 -18.69
CA ILE A 15 0.14 11.35 -18.71
C ILE A 15 1.06 10.90 -19.83
N THR A 16 1.03 11.48 -21.02
CA THR A 16 1.96 11.13 -22.12
C THR A 16 3.41 11.50 -21.80
N ARG A 17 3.67 12.72 -21.27
CA ARG A 17 5.03 13.10 -20.85
C ARG A 17 5.53 12.28 -19.65
N LYS A 18 4.69 12.03 -18.64
CA LYS A 18 5.00 11.12 -17.52
C LYS A 18 5.17 9.69 -17.99
N SER A 19 4.42 9.23 -18.99
CA SER A 19 4.58 7.89 -19.55
C SER A 19 5.95 7.72 -20.18
N SER A 20 6.43 8.73 -20.93
CA SER A 20 7.79 8.72 -21.49
C SER A 20 8.85 8.76 -20.39
N ALA A 21 8.77 9.70 -19.45
CA ALA A 21 9.72 9.79 -18.33
C ALA A 21 9.72 8.51 -17.46
N TYR A 22 8.54 7.95 -17.21
CA TYR A 22 8.37 6.68 -16.49
C TYR A 22 8.98 5.52 -17.26
N GLN A 23 8.72 5.39 -18.58
CA GLN A 23 9.33 4.34 -19.41
C GLN A 23 10.86 4.44 -19.42
N THR A 24 11.42 5.65 -19.52
CA THR A 24 12.86 5.90 -19.43
C THR A 24 13.42 5.56 -18.04
N GLY A 25 12.74 5.96 -16.96
CA GLY A 25 13.14 5.61 -15.60
C GLY A 25 13.10 4.09 -15.35
N MET A 26 12.08 3.42 -15.88
CA MET A 26 11.94 1.96 -15.79
C MET A 26 13.02 1.23 -16.57
N SER A 27 13.41 1.70 -17.77
CA SER A 27 14.50 1.07 -18.52
C SER A 27 15.85 1.23 -17.80
N CYS A 28 16.09 2.37 -17.17
CA CYS A 28 17.26 2.62 -16.34
C CYS A 28 17.29 1.68 -15.12
N MET A 29 16.17 1.56 -14.40
CA MET A 29 16.03 0.65 -13.27
C MET A 29 16.21 -0.82 -13.69
N ASP A 30 15.63 -1.25 -14.81
CA ASP A 30 15.78 -2.62 -15.32
C ASP A 30 17.24 -2.92 -15.69
N ALA A 31 17.93 -1.97 -16.31
CA ALA A 31 19.36 -2.09 -16.61
C ALA A 31 20.21 -2.17 -15.34
N TRP A 32 19.90 -1.36 -14.33
CA TRP A 32 20.57 -1.40 -13.02
C TRP A 32 20.32 -2.73 -12.30
N ILE A 33 19.07 -3.19 -12.22
CA ILE A 33 18.71 -4.48 -11.61
C ILE A 33 19.50 -5.63 -12.24
N LYS A 34 19.54 -5.67 -13.59
CA LYS A 34 20.26 -6.71 -14.32
C LYS A 34 21.76 -6.66 -14.10
N ARG A 35 22.35 -5.47 -13.97
CA ARG A 35 23.79 -5.26 -13.88
C ARG A 35 24.33 -5.39 -12.45
N CYS A 36 23.53 -5.00 -11.46
CA CYS A 36 24.00 -4.77 -10.09
C CYS A 36 23.43 -5.75 -9.06
N LEU A 37 22.39 -6.52 -9.37
CA LEU A 37 21.78 -7.47 -8.43
C LEU A 37 21.94 -8.93 -8.88
N PRO A 38 22.27 -9.85 -7.94
CA PRO A 38 22.16 -11.28 -8.17
C PRO A 38 20.68 -11.68 -8.29
N THR A 39 20.39 -12.85 -8.87
CA THR A 39 19.03 -13.32 -9.21
C THR A 39 18.01 -13.16 -8.07
N ASP A 40 18.39 -13.46 -6.84
CA ASP A 40 17.51 -13.31 -5.67
C ASP A 40 17.21 -11.84 -5.33
N GLY A 41 18.22 -10.98 -5.46
CA GLY A 41 18.06 -9.53 -5.32
C GLY A 41 17.19 -8.93 -6.42
N GLN A 42 17.27 -9.46 -7.65
CA GLN A 42 16.38 -9.06 -8.75
C GLN A 42 14.93 -9.42 -8.44
N LYS A 43 14.68 -10.65 -7.97
CA LYS A 43 13.34 -11.11 -7.58
C LYS A 43 12.75 -10.26 -6.46
N LEU A 44 13.55 -9.93 -5.45
CA LEU A 44 13.14 -9.08 -4.34
C LEU A 44 12.74 -7.67 -4.81
N VAL A 45 13.57 -7.01 -5.62
CA VAL A 45 13.26 -5.67 -6.12
C VAL A 45 12.02 -5.68 -7.02
N GLN A 46 11.89 -6.69 -7.90
CA GLN A 46 10.71 -6.83 -8.76
C GLN A 46 9.43 -7.06 -7.97
N GLN A 47 9.46 -7.80 -6.86
CA GLN A 47 8.31 -7.98 -5.97
C GLN A 47 7.90 -6.67 -5.29
N GLN A 48 8.87 -5.83 -4.90
CA GLN A 48 8.60 -4.56 -4.23
C GLN A 48 7.99 -3.49 -5.16
N ILE A 49 8.32 -3.53 -6.45
CA ILE A 49 7.86 -2.54 -7.43
C ILE A 49 6.84 -3.09 -8.43
N GLY A 50 6.48 -4.37 -8.35
CA GLY A 50 5.65 -5.09 -9.32
C GLY A 50 4.28 -4.46 -9.54
N GLY A 51 3.55 -4.19 -8.46
CA GLY A 51 2.22 -3.57 -8.52
C GLY A 51 2.26 -2.12 -9.02
N ALA A 52 3.25 -1.34 -8.60
CA ALA A 52 3.47 0.01 -9.14
C ALA A 52 3.80 -0.03 -10.64
N ARG A 53 4.60 -1.01 -11.05
CA ARG A 53 4.97 -1.24 -12.45
C ARG A 53 3.75 -1.62 -13.29
N ALA A 54 2.91 -2.52 -12.79
CA ALA A 54 1.69 -2.95 -13.44
C ALA A 54 0.69 -1.79 -13.57
N LEU A 55 0.43 -1.05 -12.49
CA LEU A 55 -0.49 0.08 -12.49
C LEU A 55 -0.06 1.14 -13.51
N MET A 56 1.22 1.53 -13.49
CA MET A 56 1.73 2.51 -14.45
C MET A 56 1.69 1.97 -15.88
N ARG A 57 1.93 0.68 -16.11
CA ARG A 57 1.73 0.09 -17.44
C ARG A 57 0.28 0.25 -17.91
N PHE A 58 -0.71 -0.04 -17.06
CA PHE A 58 -2.12 0.16 -17.42
C PHE A 58 -2.45 1.63 -17.72
N LEU A 59 -1.90 2.58 -16.96
CA LEU A 59 -2.14 4.00 -17.16
C LEU A 59 -1.40 4.57 -18.38
N CYS A 60 -0.21 4.04 -18.70
CA CYS A 60 0.67 4.53 -19.76
C CYS A 60 0.44 3.88 -21.12
N THR A 61 -0.13 2.67 -21.18
CA THR A 61 -0.50 2.02 -22.45
C THR A 61 -1.77 2.68 -23.01
N ASN A 62 -1.74 3.04 -24.29
CA ASN A 62 -2.89 3.60 -24.97
C ASN A 62 -4.06 2.60 -24.96
N GLU A 63 -5.28 3.12 -24.88
CA GLU A 63 -6.56 2.39 -25.02
C GLU A 63 -6.97 1.40 -23.92
N THR A 64 -6.22 1.22 -22.84
CA THR A 64 -6.69 0.39 -21.72
C THR A 64 -7.97 0.97 -21.10
N ALA A 65 -8.89 0.08 -20.66
CA ALA A 65 -10.11 0.51 -19.98
C ALA A 65 -9.80 1.34 -18.72
N LEU A 66 -8.78 0.94 -17.96
CA LEU A 66 -8.35 1.65 -16.76
C LEU A 66 -7.87 3.08 -17.05
N ARG A 67 -7.12 3.29 -18.14
CA ARG A 67 -6.70 4.64 -18.56
C ARG A 67 -7.89 5.48 -19.01
N LYS A 68 -8.81 4.91 -19.79
CA LYS A 68 -10.02 5.61 -20.26
C LYS A 68 -10.88 6.07 -19.09
N ASP A 69 -11.07 5.23 -18.09
CA ASP A 69 -11.80 5.56 -16.87
C ASP A 69 -11.05 6.62 -16.04
N PHE A 70 -9.72 6.48 -15.89
CA PHE A 70 -8.90 7.47 -15.20
C PHE A 70 -9.02 8.85 -15.80
N LEU A 71 -8.92 8.97 -17.12
CA LEU A 71 -9.04 10.23 -17.86
C LEU A 71 -10.41 10.92 -17.68
N LYS A 72 -11.46 10.20 -17.28
CA LYS A 72 -12.79 10.78 -17.00
C LYS A 72 -12.87 11.35 -15.59
N GLU A 73 -12.05 10.85 -14.66
CA GLU A 73 -12.15 11.14 -13.22
C GLU A 73 -10.97 11.99 -12.72
N LEU A 74 -10.33 12.78 -13.61
CA LEU A 74 -9.13 13.57 -13.29
C LEU A 74 -9.34 14.57 -12.14
N THR A 75 -10.55 15.12 -12.02
CA THR A 75 -10.91 16.05 -10.94
C THR A 75 -10.91 15.36 -9.58
N CYS A 76 -11.49 14.15 -9.50
CA CYS A 76 -11.41 13.33 -8.28
C CYS A 76 -9.95 12.98 -7.97
N TRP A 77 -9.17 12.57 -8.98
CA TRP A 77 -7.77 12.24 -8.77
C TRP A 77 -6.96 13.39 -8.18
N ALA A 78 -7.17 14.62 -8.67
CA ALA A 78 -6.50 15.80 -8.11
C ALA A 78 -6.80 15.98 -6.62
N LEU A 79 -8.07 15.79 -6.23
CA LEU A 79 -8.52 15.89 -4.85
C LEU A 79 -7.90 14.82 -3.94
N VAL A 80 -7.93 13.56 -4.36
CA VAL A 80 -7.50 12.43 -3.50
C VAL A 80 -6.02 12.09 -3.62
N SER A 81 -5.28 12.73 -4.54
CA SER A 81 -3.86 12.42 -4.75
C SER A 81 -2.98 12.56 -3.49
N PRO A 82 -3.20 13.52 -2.56
CA PRO A 82 -2.43 13.58 -1.32
C PRO A 82 -2.73 12.39 -0.39
N ASP A 83 -4.02 12.06 -0.21
CA ASP A 83 -4.45 10.93 0.62
C ASP A 83 -3.97 9.59 0.03
N TRP A 84 -4.03 9.46 -1.30
CA TRP A 84 -3.49 8.31 -2.01
C TRP A 84 -1.99 8.14 -1.70
N SER A 85 -1.20 9.20 -1.82
CA SER A 85 0.23 9.16 -1.51
C SER A 85 0.47 8.77 -0.05
N HIS A 86 -0.29 9.33 0.88
CA HIS A 86 -0.21 8.94 2.29
C HIS A 86 -0.52 7.45 2.50
N CYS A 87 -1.60 6.93 1.92
CA CYS A 87 -1.94 5.50 2.01
C CYS A 87 -0.80 4.60 1.46
N VAL A 88 -0.17 5.00 0.36
CA VAL A 88 0.96 4.26 -0.23
C VAL A 88 2.18 4.30 0.70
N ASP A 89 2.48 5.45 1.30
CA ASP A 89 3.60 5.60 2.23
C ASP A 89 3.41 4.70 3.47
N GLU A 90 2.21 4.67 4.06
CA GLU A 90 1.88 3.79 5.17
C GLU A 90 2.03 2.30 4.81
N LEU A 91 1.61 1.89 3.61
CA LEU A 91 1.81 0.53 3.11
C LEU A 91 3.30 0.18 2.99
N GLN A 92 4.11 1.10 2.46
CA GLN A 92 5.55 0.89 2.29
C GLN A 92 6.27 0.78 3.64
N ILE A 93 5.91 1.64 4.59
CA ILE A 93 6.43 1.60 5.97
C ILE A 93 6.07 0.26 6.61
N ALA A 94 4.79 -0.13 6.58
CA ALA A 94 4.34 -1.39 7.16
C ALA A 94 5.04 -2.60 6.52
N ALA A 95 5.13 -2.67 5.19
CA ALA A 95 5.81 -3.75 4.49
C ALA A 95 7.30 -3.86 4.86
N ARG A 96 7.97 -2.72 5.02
CA ARG A 96 9.36 -2.64 5.47
C ARG A 96 9.51 -3.16 6.90
N GLU A 97 8.73 -2.65 7.83
CA GLU A 97 8.78 -3.05 9.24
C GLU A 97 8.47 -4.54 9.43
N ILE A 98 7.46 -5.05 8.73
CA ILE A 98 7.10 -6.48 8.73
C ILE A 98 8.28 -7.31 8.20
N SER A 99 8.95 -6.86 7.14
CA SER A 99 10.10 -7.56 6.59
C SER A 99 11.30 -7.53 7.54
N GLU A 100 11.59 -6.39 8.17
CA GLU A 100 12.67 -6.27 9.17
C GLU A 100 12.39 -7.17 10.38
N ARG A 101 11.17 -7.12 10.93
CA ARG A 101 10.75 -7.96 12.07
C ARG A 101 10.81 -9.46 11.74
N SER A 102 10.47 -9.84 10.51
CA SER A 102 10.51 -11.26 10.07
C SER A 102 11.90 -11.87 10.15
N ASN A 103 12.97 -11.06 10.10
CA ASN A 103 14.34 -11.56 10.22
C ASN A 103 14.74 -11.88 11.66
N HIS A 104 13.97 -11.41 12.65
CA HIS A 104 14.32 -11.51 14.07
C HIS A 104 13.44 -12.50 14.85
N ILE A 105 12.35 -13.00 14.26
CA ILE A 105 11.36 -13.84 14.96
C ILE A 105 11.19 -15.18 14.21
N ILE A 106 11.47 -16.28 14.92
CA ILE A 106 11.49 -17.65 14.38
C ILE A 106 10.09 -18.13 13.92
N TYR A 107 9.01 -17.65 14.54
CA TYR A 107 7.62 -18.03 14.25
C TYR A 107 6.78 -16.86 13.72
N PHE A 108 7.36 -16.02 12.86
CA PHE A 108 6.65 -14.87 12.30
C PHE A 108 5.95 -15.21 10.99
N ASN A 109 4.62 -15.13 10.98
CA ASN A 109 3.85 -15.31 9.74
C ASN A 109 3.87 -14.01 8.91
N LYS A 110 4.98 -13.81 8.20
CA LYS A 110 5.20 -12.64 7.34
C LYS A 110 4.07 -12.41 6.34
N ASN A 111 3.55 -13.49 5.74
CA ASN A 111 2.50 -13.37 4.72
C ASN A 111 1.19 -12.86 5.33
N ALA A 112 0.82 -13.33 6.52
CA ALA A 112 -0.40 -12.89 7.18
C ALA A 112 -0.34 -11.40 7.58
N GLU A 113 0.80 -10.94 8.11
CA GLU A 113 1.01 -9.54 8.46
C GLU A 113 1.01 -8.62 7.21
N LEU A 114 1.66 -9.04 6.13
CA LEU A 114 1.62 -8.31 4.84
C LEU A 114 0.19 -8.24 4.28
N CYS A 115 -0.64 -9.26 4.51
CA CYS A 115 -2.06 -9.21 4.15
C CYS A 115 -2.84 -8.18 4.97
N CYS A 116 -2.52 -8.01 6.24
CA CYS A 116 -3.13 -6.97 7.07
C CYS A 116 -2.70 -5.56 6.64
N ALA A 117 -1.44 -5.38 6.26
CA ALA A 117 -0.97 -4.12 5.68
C ALA A 117 -1.70 -3.79 4.36
N ARG A 118 -1.88 -4.80 3.48
CA ARG A 118 -2.66 -4.66 2.24
C ARG A 118 -4.11 -4.28 2.52
N ASP A 119 -4.79 -4.92 3.48
CA ASP A 119 -6.18 -4.60 3.82
C ASP A 119 -6.34 -3.20 4.43
N SER A 120 -5.36 -2.77 5.22
CA SER A 120 -5.30 -1.41 5.77
C SER A 120 -5.13 -0.37 4.66
N PHE A 121 -4.24 -0.64 3.70
CA PHE A 121 -4.08 0.18 2.49
C PHE A 121 -5.37 0.29 1.68
N MET A 122 -6.02 -0.85 1.41
CA MET A 122 -7.30 -0.88 0.68
C MET A 122 -8.40 -0.09 1.40
N SER A 123 -8.43 -0.16 2.74
CA SER A 123 -9.35 0.61 3.58
C SER A 123 -9.06 2.11 3.54
N CYS A 124 -7.78 2.49 3.60
CA CYS A 124 -7.32 3.88 3.48
C CYS A 124 -7.74 4.49 2.15
N VAL A 125 -7.50 3.80 1.03
CA VAL A 125 -7.93 4.26 -0.31
C VAL A 125 -9.46 4.33 -0.41
N ALA A 126 -10.18 3.36 0.15
CA ALA A 126 -11.64 3.38 0.15
C ALA A 126 -12.19 4.58 0.95
N LEU A 127 -11.53 4.98 2.03
CA LEU A 127 -11.88 6.18 2.80
C LEU A 127 -11.65 7.45 1.98
N ALA A 128 -10.47 7.60 1.38
CA ALA A 128 -10.15 8.74 0.49
C ALA A 128 -11.16 8.85 -0.67
N GLY A 129 -11.54 7.70 -1.25
CA GLY A 129 -12.50 7.63 -2.35
C GLY A 129 -13.92 8.07 -1.98
N ARG A 130 -14.27 8.23 -0.70
CA ARG A 130 -15.59 8.76 -0.29
C ARG A 130 -15.79 10.22 -0.67
N ALA A 131 -14.71 10.96 -0.88
CA ALA A 131 -14.77 12.34 -1.37
C ALA A 131 -15.13 12.43 -2.86
N CYS A 132 -15.20 11.30 -3.57
CA CYS A 132 -15.45 11.24 -4.99
C CYS A 132 -16.80 10.59 -5.35
N SER A 133 -17.15 10.66 -6.64
CA SER A 133 -18.29 9.93 -7.19
C SER A 133 -18.12 8.40 -6.99
N PRO A 134 -19.20 7.62 -6.94
CA PRO A 134 -19.11 6.16 -6.84
C PRO A 134 -18.27 5.52 -7.95
N SER A 135 -18.35 6.07 -9.17
CA SER A 135 -17.54 5.64 -10.33
C SER A 135 -16.04 5.83 -10.05
N ALA A 136 -15.65 7.03 -9.64
CA ALA A 136 -14.27 7.37 -9.32
C ALA A 136 -13.74 6.59 -8.11
N GLY A 137 -14.54 6.44 -7.05
CA GLY A 137 -14.19 5.63 -5.89
C GLY A 137 -13.94 4.16 -6.26
N ASN A 138 -14.75 3.61 -7.16
CA ASN A 138 -14.53 2.26 -7.69
C ASN A 138 -13.25 2.17 -8.53
N LEU A 139 -12.95 3.19 -9.33
CA LEU A 139 -11.70 3.26 -10.07
C LEU A 139 -10.48 3.27 -9.13
N LEU A 140 -10.49 4.12 -8.09
CA LEU A 140 -9.41 4.19 -7.10
C LEU A 140 -9.17 2.83 -6.44
N ARG A 141 -10.25 2.12 -6.06
CA ARG A 141 -10.15 0.77 -5.51
C ARG A 141 -9.53 -0.23 -6.49
N ARG A 142 -9.87 -0.17 -7.79
CA ARG A 142 -9.24 -1.03 -8.81
C ARG A 142 -7.75 -0.73 -8.95
N MET A 143 -7.38 0.55 -8.98
CA MET A 143 -5.98 0.96 -9.04
C MET A 143 -5.20 0.48 -7.81
N ALA A 144 -5.78 0.61 -6.62
CA ALA A 144 -5.17 0.16 -5.37
C ALA A 144 -5.00 -1.36 -5.33
N TRP A 145 -5.99 -2.09 -5.85
CA TRP A 145 -5.91 -3.55 -5.94
C TRP A 145 -4.74 -4.00 -6.83
N VAL A 146 -4.54 -3.36 -7.98
CA VAL A 146 -3.39 -3.64 -8.86
C VAL A 146 -2.07 -3.29 -8.18
N LEU A 147 -2.02 -2.14 -7.49
CA LEU A 147 -0.82 -1.71 -6.76
C LEU A 147 -0.42 -2.72 -5.67
N ALA A 148 -1.40 -3.23 -4.92
CA ALA A 148 -1.16 -4.09 -3.77
C ALA A 148 -1.22 -5.59 -4.10
N GLN A 149 -1.37 -5.98 -5.38
CA GLN A 149 -1.56 -7.38 -5.74
C GLN A 149 -0.33 -8.24 -5.36
N ASP A 150 0.88 -7.69 -5.49
CA ASP A 150 2.14 -8.41 -5.32
C ASP A 150 2.69 -8.29 -3.89
N VAL A 151 1.99 -7.58 -2.99
CA VAL A 151 2.41 -7.38 -1.60
C VAL A 151 2.41 -8.70 -0.83
N ALA A 152 1.39 -9.54 -1.03
CA ALA A 152 1.28 -10.85 -0.41
C ALA A 152 0.25 -11.73 -1.14
N ALA A 153 0.44 -13.05 -1.05
CA ALA A 153 -0.55 -14.02 -1.49
C ALA A 153 -1.63 -14.15 -0.40
N CYS A 154 -2.56 -13.21 -0.39
CA CYS A 154 -3.67 -13.20 0.56
C CYS A 154 -4.80 -14.07 0.02
N SER A 155 -5.03 -15.22 0.66
CA SER A 155 -6.34 -15.87 0.57
C SER A 155 -7.35 -15.04 1.38
N ALA A 156 -8.60 -15.48 1.52
CA ALA A 156 -9.58 -14.78 2.36
C ALA A 156 -9.17 -14.87 3.85
N GLN A 157 -8.16 -14.11 4.26
CA GLN A 157 -7.79 -13.92 5.67
C GLN A 157 -8.98 -13.26 6.38
N ALA A 158 -9.36 -13.80 7.54
CA ALA A 158 -10.41 -13.21 8.34
C ALA A 158 -9.93 -11.84 8.85
N ARG A 159 -10.69 -10.76 8.57
CA ARG A 159 -10.42 -9.40 9.10
C ARG A 159 -10.24 -9.35 10.63
N ALA A 160 -10.79 -10.33 11.35
CA ALA A 160 -10.58 -10.53 12.78
C ALA A 160 -9.10 -10.74 13.15
N TYR A 161 -8.32 -11.40 12.30
CA TYR A 161 -6.88 -11.58 12.50
C TYR A 161 -6.13 -10.23 12.44
N CYS A 162 -6.49 -9.38 11.48
CA CYS A 162 -5.82 -8.10 11.27
C CYS A 162 -6.22 -7.01 12.27
N SER A 163 -7.40 -7.11 12.89
CA SER A 163 -7.86 -6.19 13.94
C SER A 163 -7.23 -6.50 15.31
N ALA A 164 -6.71 -7.71 15.52
CA ALA A 164 -6.02 -8.08 16.76
C ALA A 164 -4.63 -7.43 16.89
N SER A 165 -3.94 -7.14 15.78
CA SER A 165 -2.56 -6.65 15.80
C SER A 165 -2.40 -5.19 16.28
N LEU A 166 -3.49 -4.42 16.40
CA LEU A 166 -3.47 -3.04 16.94
C LEU A 166 -3.60 -2.96 18.48
N THR A 167 -3.79 -4.09 19.19
CA THR A 167 -4.02 -4.09 20.65
C THR A 167 -2.82 -4.48 21.51
N GLN A 168 -1.61 -4.61 20.95
CA GLN A 168 -0.42 -4.98 21.72
C GLN A 168 0.44 -3.78 22.19
N ILE A 169 -0.15 -2.64 22.56
CA ILE A 169 0.50 -1.70 23.50
C ILE A 169 -0.57 -0.99 24.35
N THR A 170 -1.06 -1.63 25.40
CA THR A 170 -1.42 -0.93 26.64
C THR A 170 -0.98 -1.80 27.83
N PRO A 171 0.26 -1.65 28.34
CA PRO A 171 0.44 -1.92 29.75
C PRO A 171 -0.24 -0.79 30.51
N ILE A 172 -0.75 -1.06 31.72
CA ILE A 172 -1.32 -0.12 32.69
C ILE A 172 -2.86 -0.02 32.61
N LEU A 173 -3.53 -0.89 33.40
CA LEU A 173 -4.68 -0.61 34.30
C LEU A 173 -5.62 -1.81 34.49
N THR A 174 -5.09 -2.96 34.90
CA THR A 174 -5.89 -4.01 35.55
C THR A 174 -5.21 -4.49 36.82
N ALA A 175 -5.09 -3.61 37.82
CA ALA A 175 -4.73 -4.00 39.18
C ALA A 175 -5.24 -3.00 40.25
N MET A 176 -6.29 -2.23 39.97
CA MET A 176 -6.98 -1.40 40.98
C MET A 176 -8.44 -1.83 41.10
N SER A 177 -8.66 -3.12 41.38
CA SER A 177 -10.00 -3.63 41.74
C SER A 177 -9.96 -4.53 42.98
N GLY A 178 -8.84 -4.57 43.70
CA GLY A 178 -8.63 -5.48 44.84
C GLY A 178 -8.94 -4.90 46.23
N VAL A 179 -9.44 -3.66 46.36
CA VAL A 179 -9.57 -2.98 47.66
C VAL A 179 -11.02 -2.79 48.13
N LEU A 180 -12.03 -3.17 47.34
CA LEU A 180 -13.44 -2.91 47.69
C LEU A 180 -14.22 -4.11 48.26
N LEU A 181 -13.61 -5.27 48.50
CA LEU A 181 -14.33 -6.47 48.93
C LEU A 181 -13.87 -7.14 50.24
N TYR A 182 -13.00 -6.51 51.04
CA TYR A 182 -12.70 -7.05 52.38
C TYR A 182 -12.58 -5.92 53.42
N PRO A 183 -13.57 -5.73 54.30
CA PRO A 183 -13.38 -4.90 55.48
C PRO A 183 -12.49 -5.66 56.49
N PRO A 184 -11.56 -4.98 57.19
CA PRO A 184 -10.80 -5.62 58.25
C PRO A 184 -11.73 -5.90 59.43
N ARG A 185 -11.72 -7.14 59.93
CA ARG A 185 -12.28 -7.44 61.25
C ARG A 185 -11.27 -7.02 62.31
N ILE A 186 -11.75 -6.19 63.24
CA ILE A 186 -11.16 -5.90 64.56
C ILE A 186 -11.05 -7.20 65.36
#